data_AF-R7QSN5-F1
#
_entry.id   AF-R7QSN5-F1
#
_cell.length_a   1.000
_cell.length_b   1.000
_cell.length_c   1.000
_cell.angle_alpha   90.00
_cell.angle_beta   90.00
_cell.angle_gamma   90.00
#
_symmetry.space_group_name_H-M   'P 1'
#
loop_
_entity.id
_entity.type
_entity.pdbx_description
1 polymer ?
#
loop_
_entity_poly.entity_id
_entity_poly.type
_entity_poly.pdbx_seq_one_letter_code
_entity_poly.pdbx_strand_id
1 'polypeptide(L)'
;MRITSLNFAGNMWTAVLNARNSGYTEQALHYCHDSDFPRDWVRLKWEESYFITSVAGNDNCWGVVCSMMQRGRKYKQQSYIVASTFPSKWIAEKWNSDYYITAIATQGRFQMQWCVVMSRGAPFKDQCVELDFQYPSHSIHARWDENFMITAVACTQEQCAFVLSRGLSYGEEQRCTRTSHGPLHKIREDWNDSLYVTCLSHGRVS
;
A
#
# COMPACT_ATOMS: atom_id res chain seq x y z
N MET A 1 18.31 -9.13 3.83
CA MET A 1 17.34 -9.18 2.71
C MET A 1 16.04 -8.63 3.26
N ARG A 2 15.43 -7.58 2.68
CA ARG A 2 14.26 -6.92 3.28
C ARG A 2 13.18 -6.61 2.24
N ILE A 3 11.97 -7.14 2.45
CA ILE A 3 10.79 -6.92 1.62
C ILE A 3 10.43 -5.42 1.65
N THR A 4 10.42 -4.79 0.48
CA THR A 4 10.04 -3.38 0.29
C THR A 4 8.61 -3.23 -0.24
N SER A 5 8.09 -4.25 -0.91
CA SER A 5 6.69 -4.30 -1.35
C SER A 5 6.23 -5.76 -1.49
N LEU A 6 4.99 -6.02 -1.10
CA LEU A 6 4.32 -7.32 -1.25
C LEU A 6 3.06 -7.11 -2.08
N ASN A 7 2.85 -7.94 -3.10
CA ASN A 7 1.65 -7.93 -3.92
C ASN A 7 1.19 -9.37 -4.21
N PHE A 8 -0.11 -9.54 -4.43
CA PHE A 8 -0.67 -10.77 -4.94
C PHE A 8 -1.45 -10.51 -6.24
N ALA A 9 -1.17 -11.31 -7.27
CA ALA A 9 -1.87 -11.28 -8.55
C ALA A 9 -1.92 -12.68 -9.17
N GLY A 10 -3.07 -13.09 -9.71
CA GLY A 10 -3.21 -14.30 -10.53
C GLY A 10 -2.71 -15.60 -9.87
N ASN A 11 -3.07 -15.85 -8.61
CA ASN A 11 -2.62 -17.01 -7.82
C ASN A 11 -1.14 -17.04 -7.42
N MET A 12 -0.41 -15.92 -7.56
CA MET A 12 1.01 -15.83 -7.19
C MET A 12 1.27 -14.70 -6.20
N TRP A 13 2.02 -15.01 -5.14
CA TRP A 13 2.59 -14.03 -4.21
C TRP A 13 3.91 -13.52 -4.76
N THR A 14 4.05 -12.20 -4.88
CA THR A 14 5.30 -11.56 -5.30
C THR A 14 5.80 -10.65 -4.18
N ALA A 15 6.99 -10.93 -3.67
CA ALA A 15 7.68 -10.09 -2.71
C ALA A 15 8.94 -9.50 -3.34
N VAL A 16 9.07 -8.18 -3.32
CA VAL A 16 10.28 -7.48 -3.79
C VAL A 16 11.16 -7.21 -2.58
N LEU A 17 12.41 -7.67 -2.59
CA LEU A 17 13.34 -7.50 -1.47
C LEU A 17 14.53 -6.62 -1.86
N ASN A 18 14.78 -5.55 -1.10
CA ASN A 18 15.98 -4.73 -1.23
C ASN A 18 16.99 -5.03 -0.11
N ALA A 19 18.26 -5.13 -0.48
CA ALA A 19 19.35 -5.44 0.46
C ALA A 19 19.98 -4.20 1.12
N ARG A 20 19.93 -3.02 0.48
CA ARG A 20 20.55 -1.77 0.95
C ARG A 20 19.52 -0.65 1.12
N ASN A 21 19.78 0.28 2.05
CA ASN A 21 19.05 1.54 2.26
C ASN A 21 17.53 1.48 2.56
N SER A 22 16.97 0.32 2.92
CA SER A 22 15.52 0.23 3.21
C SER A 22 15.09 0.93 4.51
N GLY A 23 16.01 1.34 5.38
CA GLY A 23 15.70 1.96 6.68
C GLY A 23 15.08 1.01 7.72
N TYR A 24 14.83 -0.26 7.36
CA TYR A 24 14.35 -1.29 8.30
C TYR A 24 15.53 -1.95 9.04
N THR A 25 15.31 -2.62 10.16
CA THR A 25 16.33 -3.41 10.87
C THR A 25 16.01 -4.88 10.77
N GLU A 26 14.79 -5.24 11.15
CA GLU A 26 14.25 -6.60 11.14
C GLU A 26 12.88 -6.60 10.47
N GLN A 27 12.47 -7.74 9.93
CA GLN A 27 11.16 -7.93 9.32
C GLN A 27 10.61 -9.30 9.66
N ALA A 28 9.30 -9.35 9.90
CA ALA A 28 8.55 -10.57 10.08
C ALA A 28 7.40 -10.58 9.06
N LEU A 29 7.30 -11.66 8.29
CA LEU A 29 6.18 -11.92 7.40
C LEU A 29 5.27 -12.95 8.09
N HIS A 30 3.97 -12.68 8.08
CA HIS A 30 2.96 -13.65 8.46
C HIS A 30 2.03 -13.90 7.29
N TYR A 31 1.91 -15.17 6.94
CA TYR A 31 0.97 -15.65 5.95
C TYR A 31 -0.19 -16.31 6.68
N CYS A 32 -1.39 -15.74 6.54
CA CYS A 32 -2.61 -16.28 7.10
C CYS A 32 -3.34 -17.09 6.02
N HIS A 33 -3.63 -18.35 6.33
CA HIS A 33 -4.36 -19.25 5.44
C HIS A 33 -5.87 -19.03 5.47
N ASP A 34 -6.37 -18.25 6.44
CA ASP A 34 -7.79 -17.97 6.64
C ASP A 34 -8.17 -16.56 6.18
N SER A 35 -9.48 -16.34 5.97
CA SER A 35 -10.03 -15.04 5.58
C SER A 35 -9.91 -13.98 6.68
N ASP A 36 -9.73 -14.41 7.92
CA ASP A 36 -9.65 -13.53 9.06
C ASP A 36 -8.27 -12.87 9.16
N PHE A 37 -8.28 -11.54 9.30
CA PHE A 37 -7.04 -10.79 9.47
C PHE A 37 -6.33 -11.22 10.76
N PRO A 38 -4.99 -11.42 10.76
CA PRO A 38 -4.24 -11.97 11.89
C PRO A 38 -4.02 -10.95 13.02
N ARG A 39 -5.11 -10.58 13.72
CA ARG A 39 -5.14 -9.50 14.72
C ARG A 39 -4.19 -9.76 15.90
N ASP A 40 -4.17 -10.99 16.40
CA ASP A 40 -3.34 -11.34 17.56
C ASP A 40 -1.85 -11.34 17.22
N TRP A 41 -1.49 -11.84 16.03
CA TRP A 41 -0.10 -11.78 15.57
C TRP A 41 0.37 -10.33 15.38
N VAL A 42 -0.47 -9.47 14.81
CA VAL A 42 -0.16 -8.03 14.69
C VAL A 42 0.02 -7.38 16.06
N ARG A 43 -0.84 -7.70 17.04
CA ARG A 43 -0.73 -7.17 18.40
C ARG A 43 0.61 -7.55 19.04
N LEU A 44 0.99 -8.83 18.97
CA LEU A 44 2.29 -9.31 19.46
C LEU A 44 3.46 -8.58 18.80
N LYS A 45 3.39 -8.35 17.48
CA LYS A 45 4.43 -7.61 16.76
C LYS A 45 4.49 -6.14 17.15
N TRP A 46 3.37 -5.50 17.43
CA TRP A 46 3.36 -4.13 17.98
C TRP A 46 4.01 -4.06 19.36
N GLU A 47 3.80 -5.04 20.23
CA GLU A 47 4.47 -5.13 21.54
C GLU A 47 6.00 -5.28 21.40
N GLU A 48 6.45 -6.03 20.37
CA GLU A 48 7.86 -6.15 20.00
C GLU A 48 8.43 -4.93 19.25
N SER A 49 7.70 -3.80 19.17
CA SER A 49 8.09 -2.58 18.45
C SER A 49 8.26 -2.73 16.94
N TYR A 50 7.58 -3.71 16.33
CA TYR A 50 7.41 -3.78 14.88
C TYR A 50 6.20 -2.94 14.44
N PHE A 51 6.24 -2.46 13.20
CA PHE A 51 5.10 -1.78 12.56
C PHE A 51 4.74 -2.49 11.26
N ILE A 52 3.46 -2.51 10.91
CA ILE A 52 3.02 -3.01 9.61
C ILE A 52 3.57 -2.06 8.53
N THR A 53 4.31 -2.60 7.58
CA THR A 53 4.92 -1.85 6.47
C THR A 53 4.36 -2.25 5.11
N SER A 54 3.87 -3.48 4.97
CA SER A 54 3.19 -3.93 3.76
C SER A 54 2.08 -4.89 4.13
N VAL A 55 0.97 -4.79 3.43
CA VAL A 55 -0.12 -5.77 3.50
C VAL A 55 -0.47 -6.12 2.06
N ALA A 56 -0.78 -7.39 1.82
CA ALA A 56 -1.40 -7.84 0.60
C ALA A 56 -2.42 -8.93 0.94
N GLY A 57 -3.50 -9.00 0.17
CA GLY A 57 -4.52 -10.02 0.32
C GLY A 57 -4.76 -10.73 -1.01
N ASN A 58 -5.30 -11.94 -0.95
CA ASN A 58 -5.77 -12.69 -2.11
C ASN A 58 -7.26 -13.05 -1.98
N ASP A 59 -7.74 -14.08 -2.68
CA ASP A 59 -9.13 -14.53 -2.62
C ASP A 59 -9.61 -14.94 -1.21
N ASN A 60 -8.72 -15.46 -0.34
CA ASN A 60 -9.07 -16.06 0.96
C ASN A 60 -7.98 -15.95 2.06
N CYS A 61 -6.88 -15.25 1.81
CA CYS A 61 -5.68 -15.21 2.64
C CYS A 61 -5.15 -13.79 2.76
N TRP A 62 -4.41 -13.54 3.84
CA TRP A 62 -3.68 -12.30 4.08
C TRP A 62 -2.18 -12.55 4.19
N GLY A 63 -1.39 -11.66 3.61
CA GLY A 63 0.05 -11.55 3.82
C GLY A 63 0.35 -10.21 4.49
N VAL A 64 0.86 -10.26 5.73
CA VAL A 64 1.19 -9.07 6.52
C VAL A 64 2.70 -9.05 6.78
N VAL A 65 3.34 -7.95 6.41
CA VAL A 65 4.75 -7.69 6.70
C VAL A 65 4.85 -6.63 7.78
N CYS A 66 5.46 -7.01 8.89
CA CYS A 66 5.81 -6.13 9.98
C CYS A 66 7.32 -5.89 9.95
N SER A 67 7.77 -4.65 10.09
CA SER A 67 9.19 -4.28 10.10
C SER A 67 9.54 -3.41 11.30
N MET A 68 10.72 -3.63 11.86
CA MET A 68 11.36 -2.68 12.76
C MET A 68 12.10 -1.61 11.95
N MET A 69 12.04 -0.36 12.40
CA MET A 69 12.69 0.77 11.73
C MET A 69 13.89 1.28 12.52
N GLN A 70 14.90 1.77 11.81
CA GLN A 70 16.08 2.40 12.43
C GLN A 70 15.68 3.62 13.28
N ARG A 71 16.50 3.92 14.31
CA ARG A 71 16.29 5.08 15.20
C ARG A 71 16.27 6.37 14.35
N GLY A 72 15.14 7.09 14.37
CA GLY A 72 14.92 8.33 13.61
C GLY A 72 13.89 8.24 12.47
N ARG A 73 13.53 7.04 12.01
CA ARG A 73 12.47 6.82 10.99
C ARG A 73 11.25 6.07 11.52
N LYS A 74 11.14 5.91 12.84
CA LYS A 74 10.07 5.14 13.48
C LYS A 74 8.75 5.87 13.40
N TYR A 75 7.69 5.13 13.08
CA TYR A 75 6.33 5.59 13.37
C TYR A 75 6.14 5.76 14.88
N LYS A 76 5.38 6.77 15.27
CA LYS A 76 5.06 7.04 16.68
C LYS A 76 3.94 6.12 17.15
N GLN A 77 2.90 6.02 16.33
CA GLN A 77 1.69 5.24 16.61
C GLN A 77 1.17 4.67 15.29
N GLN A 78 0.55 3.50 15.33
CA GLN A 78 -0.07 2.87 14.17
C GLN A 78 -1.48 2.39 14.52
N SER A 79 -2.38 2.44 13.55
CA SER A 79 -3.72 1.88 13.65
C SER A 79 -4.08 1.24 12.32
N TYR A 80 -4.84 0.16 12.35
CA TYR A 80 -5.42 -0.42 11.15
C TYR A 80 -6.91 -0.65 11.33
N ILE A 81 -7.61 -0.74 10.22
CA ILE A 81 -9.02 -1.15 10.16
C ILE A 81 -9.17 -2.19 9.07
N VAL A 82 -9.99 -3.21 9.35
CA VAL A 82 -10.45 -4.19 8.37
C VAL A 82 -11.96 -4.07 8.29
N ALA A 83 -12.48 -3.73 7.11
CA ALA A 83 -13.89 -3.46 6.89
C ALA A 83 -14.36 -4.03 5.54
N SER A 84 -15.63 -4.39 5.42
CA SER A 84 -16.19 -4.89 4.17
C SER A 84 -16.38 -3.80 3.11
N THR A 85 -16.47 -2.54 3.55
CA THR A 85 -16.55 -1.35 2.69
C THR A 85 -15.35 -0.45 2.93
N PHE A 86 -15.03 0.41 1.95
CA PHE A 86 -13.92 1.34 2.11
C PHE A 86 -14.18 2.31 3.27
N PRO A 87 -13.30 2.37 4.29
CA PRO A 87 -13.58 3.05 5.56
C PRO A 87 -13.26 4.56 5.51
N SER A 88 -13.89 5.30 4.60
CA SER A 88 -13.62 6.74 4.37
C SER A 88 -13.78 7.61 5.61
N LYS A 89 -14.83 7.37 6.41
CA LYS A 89 -15.09 8.11 7.66
C LYS A 89 -13.96 7.95 8.67
N TRP A 90 -13.50 6.71 8.88
CA TRP A 90 -12.41 6.41 9.81
C TRP A 90 -11.09 7.04 9.35
N ILE A 91 -10.82 7.02 8.04
CA ILE A 91 -9.64 7.66 7.46
C ILE A 91 -9.67 9.17 7.71
N ALA A 92 -10.81 9.82 7.48
CA ALA A 92 -10.95 11.27 7.73
C ALA A 92 -10.73 11.64 9.20
N GLU A 93 -11.27 10.86 10.14
CA GLU A 93 -11.03 11.03 11.58
C GLU A 93 -9.55 10.86 11.95
N LYS A 94 -8.87 9.91 11.29
CA LYS A 94 -7.44 9.65 11.50
C LYS A 94 -6.54 10.73 10.89
N TRP A 95 -6.89 11.30 9.73
CA TRP A 95 -6.19 12.46 9.17
C TRP A 95 -6.24 13.66 10.12
N ASN A 96 -7.38 13.93 10.76
CA ASN A 96 -7.49 14.97 11.79
C ASN A 96 -6.59 14.73 13.02
N SER A 97 -6.15 13.48 13.21
CA SER A 97 -5.26 13.07 14.30
C SER A 97 -3.80 12.92 13.87
N ASP A 98 -3.41 13.45 12.71
CA ASP A 98 -2.04 13.41 12.16
C ASP A 98 -1.56 11.97 11.83
N TYR A 99 -2.49 11.10 11.44
CA TYR A 99 -2.18 9.79 10.89
C TYR A 99 -2.28 9.84 9.37
N TYR A 100 -1.41 9.10 8.68
CA TYR A 100 -1.44 8.96 7.22
C TYR A 100 -1.48 7.49 6.84
N ILE A 101 -2.15 7.17 5.73
CA ILE A 101 -2.18 5.82 5.16
C ILE A 101 -0.76 5.45 4.74
N THR A 102 -0.26 4.34 5.27
CA THR A 102 1.07 3.79 4.98
C THR A 102 1.02 2.47 4.25
N ALA A 103 -0.07 1.70 4.38
CA ALA A 103 -0.31 0.52 3.58
C ALA A 103 -1.82 0.34 3.39
N ILE A 104 -2.21 -0.16 2.22
CA ILE A 104 -3.60 -0.53 1.92
C ILE A 104 -3.59 -1.82 1.11
N ALA A 105 -4.54 -2.69 1.41
CA ALA A 105 -4.74 -3.94 0.70
C ALA A 105 -6.20 -4.33 0.69
N THR A 106 -6.54 -5.17 -0.27
CA THR A 106 -7.86 -5.78 -0.44
C THR A 106 -7.70 -7.30 -0.40
N GLN A 107 -8.75 -7.97 0.07
CA GLN A 107 -8.85 -9.42 0.13
C GLN A 107 -10.29 -9.80 -0.19
N GLY A 108 -10.47 -10.99 -0.76
CA GLY A 108 -11.79 -11.59 -0.89
C GLY A 108 -12.33 -11.59 -2.32
N ARG A 109 -12.82 -12.76 -2.73
CA ARG A 109 -13.55 -12.95 -4.00
C ARG A 109 -15.07 -12.79 -3.84
N PHE A 110 -15.62 -13.26 -2.72
CA PHE A 110 -17.06 -13.23 -2.44
C PHE A 110 -17.43 -12.33 -1.25
N GLN A 111 -16.54 -12.21 -0.27
CA GLN A 111 -16.66 -11.25 0.83
C GLN A 111 -15.45 -10.33 0.76
N MET A 112 -15.64 -9.18 0.11
CA MET A 112 -14.57 -8.20 -0.01
C MET A 112 -14.25 -7.58 1.35
N GLN A 113 -12.96 -7.45 1.61
CA GLN A 113 -12.42 -6.78 2.78
C GLN A 113 -11.33 -5.81 2.37
N TRP A 114 -11.42 -4.59 2.91
CA TRP A 114 -10.41 -3.56 2.84
C TRP A 114 -9.61 -3.56 4.13
N CYS A 115 -8.30 -3.67 4.02
CA CYS A 115 -7.37 -3.43 5.11
C CYS A 115 -6.66 -2.09 4.85
N VAL A 116 -6.88 -1.12 5.74
CA VAL A 116 -6.21 0.19 5.69
C VAL A 116 -5.35 0.33 6.94
N VAL A 117 -4.06 0.60 6.74
CA VAL A 117 -3.10 0.84 7.81
C VAL A 117 -2.69 2.30 7.76
N MET A 118 -2.87 3.00 8.87
CA MET A 118 -2.44 4.38 9.04
C MET A 118 -1.42 4.51 10.16
N SER A 119 -0.38 5.29 9.93
CA SER A 119 0.71 5.50 10.87
C SER A 119 0.97 6.99 11.09
N ARG A 120 1.25 7.36 12.34
CA ARG A 120 1.61 8.71 12.76
C ARG A 120 3.12 8.90 12.74
N GLY A 121 3.58 10.04 12.25
CA GLY A 121 5.00 10.29 12.00
C GLY A 121 5.50 9.71 10.68
N ALA A 122 4.57 9.37 9.77
CA ALA A 122 4.93 9.16 8.38
C ALA A 122 5.42 10.50 7.77
N PRO A 123 6.38 10.47 6.82
CA PRO A 123 6.96 11.66 6.19
C PRO A 123 6.03 12.27 5.12
N PHE A 124 4.74 12.36 5.41
CA PHE A 124 3.72 12.95 4.54
C PHE A 124 3.20 14.24 5.18
N LYS A 125 2.87 15.23 4.34
CA LYS A 125 2.25 16.50 4.76
C LYS A 125 0.75 16.50 4.51
N ASP A 126 0.37 16.13 3.29
CA ASP A 126 -1.02 16.04 2.87
C ASP A 126 -1.26 14.68 2.21
N GLN A 127 -2.48 14.16 2.32
CA GLN A 127 -2.87 12.93 1.67
C GLN A 127 -4.34 12.99 1.26
N CYS A 128 -4.66 12.44 0.10
CA CYS A 128 -6.02 12.22 -0.37
C CYS A 128 -6.18 10.78 -0.87
N VAL A 129 -7.44 10.35 -0.96
CA VAL A 129 -7.78 9.07 -1.58
C VAL A 129 -8.80 9.34 -2.67
N GLU A 130 -8.50 8.89 -3.88
CA GLU A 130 -9.43 8.85 -4.99
C GLU A 130 -9.99 7.41 -5.09
N LEU A 131 -11.29 7.28 -4.84
CA LEU A 131 -12.04 6.02 -5.00
C LEU A 131 -12.85 6.09 -6.28
N ASP A 132 -12.63 5.15 -7.17
CA ASP A 132 -13.37 5.10 -8.43
C ASP A 132 -13.56 3.64 -8.88
N PHE A 133 -14.61 3.38 -9.65
CA PHE A 133 -14.89 2.09 -10.28
C PHE A 133 -13.96 1.83 -11.48
N GLN A 134 -13.42 2.90 -12.06
CA GLN A 134 -12.44 2.83 -13.14
C GLN A 134 -11.17 3.59 -12.77
N TYR A 135 -10.14 3.51 -13.61
CA TYR A 135 -8.93 4.31 -13.40
C TYR A 135 -9.25 5.80 -13.59
N PRO A 136 -9.14 6.65 -12.55
CA PRO A 136 -9.52 8.05 -12.63
C PRO A 136 -8.36 8.88 -13.20
N SER A 137 -8.09 8.76 -14.50
CA SER A 137 -6.94 9.43 -15.14
C SER A 137 -6.97 10.94 -14.92
N HIS A 138 -8.13 11.58 -15.13
CA HIS A 138 -8.28 13.03 -14.97
C HIS A 138 -7.98 13.48 -13.54
N SER A 139 -8.52 12.79 -12.53
CA SER A 139 -8.27 13.11 -11.12
C SER A 139 -6.80 12.90 -10.76
N ILE A 140 -6.18 11.81 -11.21
CA ILE A 140 -4.76 11.54 -10.94
C ILE A 140 -3.87 12.61 -11.58
N HIS A 141 -4.12 13.00 -12.83
CA HIS A 141 -3.36 14.06 -13.48
C HIS A 141 -3.51 15.40 -12.77
N ALA A 142 -4.74 15.79 -12.39
CA ALA A 142 -4.96 17.02 -11.62
C ALA A 142 -4.22 16.99 -10.26
N ARG A 143 -4.17 15.82 -9.60
CA ARG A 143 -3.42 15.65 -8.35
C ARG A 143 -1.91 15.71 -8.56
N TRP A 144 -1.39 15.17 -9.66
CA TRP A 144 0.01 15.33 -10.03
C TRP A 144 0.38 16.80 -10.25
N ASP A 145 -0.48 17.57 -10.91
CA ASP A 145 -0.28 19.02 -11.08
C ASP A 145 -0.25 19.76 -9.72
N GLU A 146 -0.98 19.25 -8.72
CA GLU A 146 -0.96 19.71 -7.33
C GLU A 146 0.19 19.13 -6.47
N ASN A 147 1.17 18.43 -7.08
CA ASN A 147 2.29 17.76 -6.41
C ASN A 147 1.92 16.62 -5.45
N PHE A 148 0.80 15.94 -5.66
CA PHE A 148 0.48 14.70 -4.97
C PHE A 148 0.99 13.51 -5.76
N MET A 149 1.68 12.59 -5.10
CA MET A 149 2.23 11.38 -5.72
C MET A 149 1.47 10.15 -5.24
N ILE A 150 1.22 9.19 -6.12
CA ILE A 150 0.60 7.91 -5.75
C ILE A 150 1.57 7.16 -4.84
N THR A 151 1.15 6.88 -3.61
CA THR A 151 1.97 6.20 -2.60
C THR A 151 1.47 4.80 -2.30
N ALA A 152 0.18 4.52 -2.48
CA ALA A 152 -0.36 3.18 -2.35
C ALA A 152 -1.60 3.01 -3.23
N VAL A 153 -1.81 1.78 -3.72
CA VAL A 153 -2.94 1.45 -4.58
C VAL A 153 -3.49 0.09 -4.16
N ALA A 154 -4.79 0.03 -3.89
CA ALA A 154 -5.49 -1.22 -3.68
C ALA A 154 -6.76 -1.25 -4.53
N CYS A 155 -6.96 -2.35 -5.22
CA CYS A 155 -8.12 -2.55 -6.09
C CYS A 155 -8.89 -3.79 -5.65
N THR A 156 -10.20 -3.69 -5.67
CA THR A 156 -11.13 -4.82 -5.69
C THR A 156 -11.54 -5.10 -7.14
N GLN A 157 -12.45 -6.07 -7.34
CA GLN A 157 -12.99 -6.35 -8.67
C GLN A 157 -13.85 -5.20 -9.22
N GLU A 158 -14.36 -4.33 -8.34
CA GLU A 158 -15.30 -3.27 -8.71
C GLU A 158 -14.75 -1.87 -8.46
N GLN A 159 -13.87 -1.68 -7.48
CA GLN A 159 -13.41 -0.36 -7.04
C GLN A 159 -11.90 -0.34 -6.84
N CYS A 160 -11.26 0.75 -7.23
CA CYS A 160 -9.86 1.02 -6.94
C CYS A 160 -9.73 2.23 -6.03
N ALA A 161 -8.90 2.10 -5.00
CA ALA A 161 -8.48 3.18 -4.12
C ALA A 161 -7.04 3.59 -4.48
N PHE A 162 -6.90 4.81 -4.96
CA PHE A 162 -5.60 5.44 -5.19
C PHE A 162 -5.31 6.38 -4.03
N VAL A 163 -4.28 6.06 -3.25
CA VAL A 163 -3.79 6.91 -2.18
C VAL A 163 -2.71 7.81 -2.74
N LEU A 164 -2.92 9.12 -2.69
CA LEU A 164 -1.93 10.11 -3.14
C LEU A 164 -1.46 10.94 -1.95
N SER A 165 -0.15 11.07 -1.78
CA SER A 165 0.46 11.83 -0.69
C SER A 165 1.43 12.88 -1.21
N ARG A 166 1.54 13.99 -0.48
CA ARG A 166 2.51 15.07 -0.69
C ARG A 166 3.60 14.99 0.36
N GLY A 167 4.87 15.14 -0.04
CA GLY A 167 6.01 15.24 0.88
C GLY A 167 7.23 14.41 0.49
N LEU A 168 7.11 13.08 0.44
CA LEU A 168 8.26 12.17 0.28
C LEU A 168 8.93 12.26 -1.10
N SER A 169 8.13 12.45 -2.16
CA SER A 169 8.54 12.39 -3.57
C SER A 169 8.30 13.70 -4.31
N TYR A 170 8.48 14.83 -3.61
CA TYR A 170 8.24 16.16 -4.19
C TYR A 170 9.15 16.38 -5.43
N GLY A 171 8.53 16.59 -6.60
CA GLY A 171 9.24 16.86 -7.85
C GLY A 171 9.81 15.64 -8.58
N GLU A 172 9.51 14.41 -8.14
CA GLU A 172 9.91 13.19 -8.85
C GLU A 172 8.96 12.90 -10.03
N GLU A 173 9.49 12.42 -11.16
CA GLU A 173 8.66 11.93 -12.25
C GLU A 173 8.01 10.60 -11.86
N GLN A 174 6.68 10.52 -11.92
CA GLN A 174 5.95 9.27 -11.67
C GLN A 174 5.11 8.90 -12.89
N ARG A 175 5.18 7.62 -13.27
CA ARG A 175 4.36 7.05 -14.33
C ARG A 175 3.44 5.97 -13.76
N CYS A 176 2.19 5.97 -14.21
CA CYS A 176 1.21 4.94 -13.88
C CYS A 176 0.86 4.17 -15.16
N THR A 177 1.25 2.90 -15.22
CA THR A 177 1.06 2.05 -16.40
C THR A 177 -0.05 1.03 -16.13
N ARG A 178 -1.11 1.04 -16.96
CA ARG A 178 -2.21 0.08 -16.91
C ARG A 178 -2.14 -0.84 -18.13
N THR A 179 -2.08 -2.16 -17.91
CA THR A 179 -2.02 -3.15 -19.00
C THR A 179 -2.88 -4.38 -18.71
N SER A 180 -3.58 -4.92 -19.70
CA SER A 180 -4.28 -6.20 -19.62
C SER A 180 -3.42 -7.43 -19.95
N HIS A 181 -2.27 -7.24 -20.62
CA HIS A 181 -1.42 -8.32 -21.15
C HIS A 181 -0.05 -8.44 -20.43
N GLY A 182 0.08 -7.84 -19.24
CA GLY A 182 1.29 -7.84 -18.42
C GLY A 182 2.16 -6.59 -18.64
N PRO A 183 2.70 -5.97 -17.57
CA PRO A 183 3.33 -4.65 -17.68
C PRO A 183 4.80 -4.68 -18.16
N LEU A 184 5.36 -5.86 -18.43
CA LEU A 184 6.80 -6.07 -18.62
C LEU A 184 7.40 -5.28 -19.78
N HIS A 185 6.71 -5.14 -20.90
CA HIS A 185 7.25 -4.40 -22.05
C HIS A 185 7.43 -2.92 -21.70
N LYS A 186 6.40 -2.31 -21.10
CA LYS A 186 6.42 -0.88 -20.78
C LYS A 186 7.33 -0.55 -19.60
N ILE A 187 7.33 -1.39 -18.56
CA ILE A 187 8.23 -1.23 -17.41
C ILE A 187 9.70 -1.32 -17.85
N ARG A 188 10.05 -2.15 -18.85
CA ARG A 188 11.43 -2.21 -19.37
C ARG A 188 11.86 -0.91 -20.04
N GLU A 189 10.96 -0.21 -20.72
CA GLU A 189 11.23 1.13 -21.24
C GLU A 189 11.42 2.13 -20.09
N ASP A 190 10.51 2.13 -19.12
CA ASP A 190 10.57 3.04 -17.96
C ASP A 190 11.83 2.83 -17.10
N TRP A 191 12.37 1.60 -17.03
CA TRP A 191 13.65 1.32 -16.37
C TRP A 191 14.84 2.00 -17.07
N ASN A 192 14.80 2.18 -18.39
CA ASN A 192 15.84 2.91 -19.10
C ASN A 192 15.83 4.41 -18.76
N ASP A 193 14.66 4.93 -18.35
CA ASP A 193 14.47 6.32 -17.89
C ASP A 193 14.77 6.48 -16.38
N SER A 194 15.43 5.50 -15.75
CA SER A 194 15.75 5.50 -14.31
C SER A 194 14.54 5.55 -13.38
N LEU A 195 13.36 5.15 -13.86
CA LEU A 195 12.16 5.00 -13.02
C LEU A 195 12.16 3.62 -12.34
N TYR A 196 11.65 3.57 -11.12
CA TYR A 196 11.55 2.33 -10.33
C TYR A 196 10.09 2.04 -9.94
N VAL A 197 9.72 0.76 -9.86
CA VAL A 197 8.38 0.34 -9.46
C VAL A 197 8.20 0.58 -7.96
N THR A 198 7.31 1.51 -7.59
CA THR A 198 7.01 1.84 -6.19
C THR A 198 5.79 1.10 -5.64
N CYS A 199 4.80 0.84 -6.49
CA CYS A 199 3.61 0.08 -6.16
C CYS A 199 3.17 -0.78 -7.33
N LEU A 200 2.64 -1.96 -7.03
CA LEU A 200 1.99 -2.85 -7.98
C LEU A 200 0.63 -3.22 -7.40
N SER A 201 -0.41 -3.22 -8.23
CA SER A 201 -1.75 -3.66 -7.85
C SER A 201 -2.40 -4.42 -9.01
N HIS A 202 -3.25 -5.38 -8.69
CA HIS A 202 -4.01 -6.15 -9.66
C HIS A 202 -5.50 -5.82 -9.51
N GLY A 203 -6.14 -5.49 -10.63
CA GLY A 203 -7.55 -5.13 -10.68
C GLY A 203 -8.09 -5.35 -12.09
N ARG A 204 -9.42 -5.22 -12.26
CA ARG A 204 -10.06 -5.44 -13.54
C ARG A 204 -9.72 -4.30 -14.50
N VAL A 205 -9.23 -4.64 -15.70
CA VAL A 205 -9.15 -3.71 -16.82
C VAL A 205 -10.48 -3.85 -17.57
N SER A 206 -11.32 -2.82 -17.55
CA SER A 206 -12.42 -2.72 -18.51
C SER A 206 -11.93 -2.12 -19.82
#